data_AF-Q79T05-F1
#
_entry.id   AF-Q79T05-F1
#
_cell.length_a   1.000
_cell.length_b   1.000
_cell.length_c   1.000
_cell.angle_alpha   90.00
_cell.angle_beta   90.00
_cell.angle_gamma   90.00
#
_symmetry.space_group_name_H-M   'P 1'
#
loop_
_entity.id
_entity.type
_entity.pdbx_description
1 polymer ?
#
loop_
_entity_poly.entity_id
_entity_poly.type
_entity_poly.pdbx_seq_one_letter_code
_entity_poly.pdbx_strand_id
1 'polypeptide(L)'
;MKSEIPVTVPDRFDAADVLGAPQSARVADPSTLANPADRLSTHDNGFGLLRLLFATMVLWDHAFPLGGFGADPMWRLTLNQDSMGGICVSGFFAISGFLIAKSGMRADALQFAWRRCVRIFPAYWAVLIVTALCVGPIIHYVQAGTLHGYWNAALGGPLGYITNNWRLTIGQYGINDLLRDTTPYGHSISESVFNGSIWTLIYEAKCYVMVGLFAMFGLLTAHRRVLLAVTVVAWFVLAIQTINPAFSAQLLPWAGDRHLVQYGTIFLIGSSAAAYSKSLPISDKLGAFAVVVYLISLFKGGYLLLGYPAMVYAILWLACRLPRWARRIGSRNDYSYGIYVFGFLVQQVLAYVGAYKYGFVFYLAASVFFTFICAWFSWHLIEKRALALKDWGPGQGWKYCLARLTMKKEGV
;
A
#
# COMPACT_ATOMS: atom_id res chain seq x y z
N MET A 1 35.26 -66.46 -10.07
CA MET A 1 34.91 -65.05 -9.79
C MET A 1 33.53 -64.79 -10.36
N LYS A 2 32.54 -64.59 -9.47
CA LYS A 2 31.15 -64.11 -9.65
C LYS A 2 30.20 -64.97 -8.82
N SER A 3 29.96 -64.49 -7.61
CA SER A 3 28.88 -64.89 -6.73
C SER A 3 27.56 -64.30 -7.24
N GLU A 4 26.51 -65.08 -7.08
CA GLU A 4 25.10 -64.76 -7.33
C GLU A 4 24.63 -63.58 -6.47
N ILE A 5 23.75 -62.74 -7.04
CA ILE A 5 22.75 -61.98 -6.28
C ILE A 5 21.40 -62.16 -7.01
N PRO A 6 20.31 -62.51 -6.30
CA PRO A 6 19.01 -62.76 -6.90
C PRO A 6 18.26 -61.49 -7.28
N VAL A 7 17.45 -61.62 -8.32
CA VAL A 7 16.42 -60.68 -8.74
C VAL A 7 15.33 -60.63 -7.66
N THR A 8 15.15 -59.46 -7.04
CA THR A 8 13.90 -59.11 -6.36
C THR A 8 13.43 -57.77 -6.90
N VAL A 9 12.36 -57.81 -7.68
CA VAL A 9 11.53 -56.64 -8.02
C VAL A 9 10.62 -56.38 -6.82
N PRO A 10 10.69 -55.22 -6.16
CA PRO A 10 9.61 -54.78 -5.31
C PRO A 10 8.58 -54.06 -6.18
N ASP A 11 7.42 -54.69 -6.24
CA ASP A 11 6.18 -54.11 -6.72
C ASP A 11 5.89 -52.73 -6.12
N ARG A 12 5.26 -51.87 -6.93
CA ARG A 12 4.52 -50.66 -6.54
C ARG A 12 5.32 -49.58 -5.82
N PHE A 13 5.80 -48.62 -6.62
CA PHE A 13 5.90 -47.24 -6.15
C PHE A 13 4.48 -46.73 -5.81
N ASP A 14 4.13 -46.77 -4.53
CA ASP A 14 2.95 -46.06 -4.03
C ASP A 14 3.16 -44.55 -4.22
N ALA A 15 2.41 -43.96 -5.15
CA ALA A 15 2.38 -42.53 -5.44
C ALA A 15 1.81 -41.67 -4.29
N ALA A 16 1.67 -42.23 -3.08
CA ALA A 16 1.11 -41.57 -1.90
C ALA A 16 2.17 -40.85 -1.04
N ASP A 17 3.45 -41.20 -1.12
CA ASP A 17 4.51 -40.61 -0.28
C ASP A 17 5.08 -39.27 -0.81
N VAL A 18 4.69 -38.85 -2.01
CA VAL A 18 5.11 -37.56 -2.60
C VAL A 18 4.10 -36.44 -2.36
N LEU A 19 2.90 -36.76 -1.86
CA LEU A 19 1.88 -35.78 -1.50
C LEU A 19 1.78 -35.69 0.02
N GLY A 20 2.80 -35.09 0.63
CA GLY A 20 2.71 -34.58 1.99
C GLY A 20 1.48 -33.66 2.09
N ALA A 21 0.41 -34.19 2.66
CA ALA A 21 -0.80 -33.44 2.97
C ALA A 21 -0.38 -32.15 3.70
N PRO A 22 -0.97 -30.98 3.37
CA PRO A 22 -0.68 -29.77 4.12
C PRO A 22 -1.10 -30.03 5.55
N GLN A 23 -0.13 -30.19 6.46
CA GLN A 23 -0.39 -30.11 7.90
C GLN A 23 -1.15 -28.81 8.10
N SER A 24 -2.44 -28.91 8.37
CA SER A 24 -3.25 -27.78 8.77
C SER A 24 -2.53 -27.21 9.99
N ALA A 25 -1.90 -26.04 9.82
CA ALA A 25 -1.30 -25.33 10.92
C ALA A 25 -2.39 -25.19 11.98
N ARG A 26 -2.25 -25.93 13.09
CA ARG A 26 -3.13 -25.76 14.26
C ARG A 26 -3.11 -24.27 14.56
N VAL A 27 -4.26 -23.63 14.41
CA VAL A 27 -4.46 -22.24 14.83
C VAL A 27 -4.18 -22.23 16.31
N ALA A 28 -3.02 -21.69 16.70
CA ALA A 28 -2.66 -21.53 18.10
C ALA A 28 -3.79 -20.79 18.82
N ASP A 29 -4.20 -21.30 19.98
CA ASP A 29 -5.20 -20.65 20.82
C ASP A 29 -4.73 -19.21 21.12
N PRO A 30 -5.54 -18.16 20.86
CA PRO A 30 -5.15 -16.77 21.12
C PRO A 30 -4.75 -16.48 22.58
N SER A 31 -5.05 -17.40 23.51
CA SER A 31 -4.66 -17.38 24.92
C SER A 31 -3.19 -17.76 25.18
N THR A 32 -2.47 -18.37 24.22
CA THR A 32 -1.10 -18.91 24.42
C THR A 32 0.02 -18.06 23.81
N LEU A 33 -0.26 -16.82 23.37
CA LEU A 33 0.79 -15.95 22.83
C LEU A 33 1.61 -15.34 23.98
N ALA A 34 2.79 -15.93 24.23
CA ALA A 34 3.71 -15.51 25.28
C ALA A 34 4.21 -14.06 25.09
N ASN A 35 4.28 -13.55 23.84
CA ASN A 35 4.62 -12.18 23.53
C ASN A 35 3.50 -11.50 22.71
N PRO A 36 2.95 -10.34 23.13
CA PRO A 36 1.99 -9.60 22.33
C PRO A 36 2.47 -9.27 20.91
N ALA A 37 3.79 -9.13 20.69
CA ALA A 37 4.37 -8.92 19.37
C ALA A 37 4.14 -10.11 18.40
N ASP A 38 3.91 -11.32 18.91
CA ASP A 38 3.59 -12.47 18.08
C ASP A 38 2.22 -12.31 17.39
N ARG A 39 1.28 -11.58 18.02
CA ARG A 39 -0.04 -11.26 17.42
C ARG A 39 0.09 -10.49 16.12
N LEU A 40 1.05 -9.58 16.03
CA LEU A 40 1.30 -8.79 14.82
C LEU A 40 1.66 -9.66 13.61
N SER A 41 2.13 -10.88 13.84
CA SER A 41 2.48 -11.85 12.79
C SER A 41 1.33 -12.79 12.39
N THR A 42 0.20 -12.71 13.08
CA THR A 42 -1.02 -13.51 12.84
C THR A 42 -2.09 -12.67 12.15
N HIS A 43 -3.21 -13.30 11.74
CA HIS A 43 -4.39 -12.57 11.26
C HIS A 43 -5.26 -11.96 12.38
N ASP A 44 -4.99 -12.26 13.66
CA ASP A 44 -5.68 -11.64 14.81
C ASP A 44 -4.94 -10.37 15.26
N ASN A 45 -4.94 -9.35 14.40
CA ASN A 45 -4.37 -8.04 14.67
C ASN A 45 -5.28 -6.92 14.17
N GLY A 46 -5.04 -5.69 14.63
CA GLY A 46 -5.82 -4.51 14.28
C GLY A 46 -5.43 -3.81 12.98
N PHE A 47 -4.47 -4.33 12.19
CA PHE A 47 -4.01 -3.63 10.99
C PHE A 47 -5.11 -3.43 9.95
N GLY A 48 -6.04 -4.38 9.83
CA GLY A 48 -7.17 -4.27 8.90
C GLY A 48 -8.06 -3.05 9.20
N LEU A 49 -8.44 -2.87 10.46
CA LEU A 49 -9.21 -1.70 10.90
C LEU A 49 -8.41 -0.41 10.72
N LEU A 50 -7.14 -0.38 11.14
CA LEU A 50 -6.31 0.83 11.03
C LEU A 50 -6.15 1.27 9.57
N ARG A 51 -5.90 0.34 8.65
CA ARG A 51 -5.86 0.62 7.21
C ARG A 51 -7.19 1.15 6.68
N LEU A 52 -8.31 0.59 7.12
CA LEU A 52 -9.64 1.07 6.72
C LEU A 52 -9.92 2.49 7.22
N LEU A 53 -9.55 2.78 8.47
CA LEU A 53 -9.64 4.11 9.06
C LEU A 53 -8.75 5.10 8.29
N PHE A 54 -7.50 4.75 8.02
CA PHE A 54 -6.59 5.59 7.23
C PHE A 54 -7.13 5.87 5.82
N ALA A 55 -7.65 4.86 5.12
CA ALA A 55 -8.25 5.06 3.80
C ALA A 55 -9.44 6.02 3.85
N THR A 56 -10.29 5.90 4.88
CA THR A 56 -11.47 6.76 5.05
C THR A 56 -11.07 8.19 5.43
N MET A 57 -10.02 8.38 6.21
CA MET A 57 -9.51 9.71 6.57
C MET A 57 -8.79 10.39 5.40
N VAL A 58 -8.21 9.64 4.46
CA VAL A 58 -7.73 10.19 3.18
C VAL A 58 -8.89 10.74 2.34
N LEU A 59 -10.05 10.07 2.32
CA LEU A 59 -11.25 10.63 1.69
C LEU A 59 -11.69 11.94 2.37
N TRP A 60 -11.62 12.00 3.69
CA TRP A 60 -11.95 13.21 4.44
C TRP A 60 -11.02 14.38 4.07
N ASP A 61 -9.72 14.15 4.00
CA ASP A 61 -8.72 15.14 3.55
C ASP A 61 -9.04 15.67 2.15
N HIS A 62 -9.27 14.75 1.21
CA HIS A 62 -9.56 15.11 -0.18
C HIS A 62 -10.93 15.78 -0.36
N ALA A 63 -11.88 15.55 0.54
CA ALA A 63 -13.20 16.16 0.45
C ALA A 63 -13.14 17.70 0.49
N PHE A 64 -12.14 18.29 1.18
CA PHE A 64 -11.98 19.74 1.26
C PHE A 64 -11.64 20.37 -0.09
N PRO A 65 -10.49 20.09 -0.73
CA PRO A 65 -10.13 20.70 -2.00
C PRO A 65 -11.06 20.24 -3.13
N LEU A 66 -11.50 18.97 -3.15
CA LEU A 66 -12.36 18.45 -4.23
C LEU A 66 -13.77 19.03 -4.19
N GLY A 67 -14.29 19.30 -2.99
CA GLY A 67 -15.59 19.96 -2.81
C GLY A 67 -15.56 21.49 -2.83
N GLY A 68 -14.37 22.11 -2.93
CA GLY A 68 -14.22 23.57 -2.87
C GLY A 68 -14.39 24.17 -1.47
N PHE A 69 -14.21 23.37 -0.42
CA PHE A 69 -14.31 23.81 0.98
C PHE A 69 -12.99 24.35 1.56
N GLY A 70 -11.98 24.55 0.70
CA GLY A 70 -10.65 25.01 1.08
C GLY A 70 -9.65 23.87 1.29
N ALA A 71 -8.61 24.14 2.07
CA ALA A 71 -7.62 23.15 2.47
C ALA A 71 -8.07 22.39 3.71
N ASP A 72 -7.56 21.17 3.89
CA ASP A 72 -7.73 20.38 5.11
C ASP A 72 -7.34 21.21 6.36
N PRO A 73 -8.25 21.36 7.36
CA PRO A 73 -7.97 22.03 8.62
C PRO A 73 -6.76 21.50 9.39
N MET A 74 -6.38 20.23 9.20
CA MET A 74 -5.21 19.63 9.85
C MET A 74 -3.92 20.36 9.48
N TRP A 75 -3.81 20.96 8.30
CA TRP A 75 -2.64 21.80 7.98
C TRP A 75 -2.47 22.90 9.02
N ARG A 76 -3.54 23.59 9.41
CA ARG A 76 -3.48 24.65 10.42
C ARG A 76 -3.24 24.09 11.82
N LEU A 77 -3.91 22.99 12.16
CA LEU A 77 -3.79 22.38 13.49
C LEU A 77 -2.38 21.85 13.76
N THR A 78 -1.70 21.32 12.73
CA THR A 78 -0.35 20.72 12.86
C THR A 78 0.79 21.71 12.65
N LEU A 79 0.52 23.02 12.59
CA LEU A 79 1.51 24.07 12.29
C LEU A 79 2.16 23.87 10.90
N ASN A 80 1.34 23.53 9.90
CA ASN A 80 1.72 23.22 8.53
C ASN A 80 2.71 22.04 8.39
N GLN A 81 2.74 21.12 9.35
CA GLN A 81 3.62 19.97 9.27
C GLN A 81 3.11 18.90 8.32
N ASP A 82 1.81 18.58 8.38
CA ASP A 82 1.17 17.61 7.49
C ASP A 82 -0.36 17.73 7.50
N SER A 83 -1.01 17.19 6.47
CA SER A 83 -2.47 17.04 6.39
C SER A 83 -2.94 15.73 7.00
N MET A 84 -4.25 15.56 7.21
CA MET A 84 -4.84 14.28 7.62
C MET A 84 -4.53 13.19 6.60
N GLY A 85 -4.59 13.52 5.31
CA GLY A 85 -4.22 12.62 4.23
C GLY A 85 -2.77 12.17 4.34
N GLY A 86 -1.82 13.10 4.50
CA GLY A 86 -0.40 12.79 4.65
C GLY A 86 -0.06 11.98 5.90
N ILE A 87 -0.72 12.28 7.03
CA ILE A 87 -0.62 11.49 8.27
C ILE A 87 -1.11 10.05 8.05
N CYS A 88 -2.24 9.87 7.37
CA CYS A 88 -2.80 8.55 7.10
C CYS A 88 -1.98 7.75 6.08
N VAL A 89 -1.44 8.40 5.04
CA VAL A 89 -0.48 7.79 4.11
C VAL A 89 0.78 7.36 4.86
N SER A 90 1.31 8.20 5.74
CA SER A 90 2.42 7.85 6.64
C SER A 90 2.11 6.62 7.49
N GLY A 91 0.87 6.52 8.00
CA GLY A 91 0.37 5.32 8.69
C GLY A 91 0.34 4.06 7.82
N PHE A 92 -0.06 4.17 6.54
CA PHE A 92 0.01 3.07 5.58
C PHE A 92 1.45 2.59 5.39
N PHE A 93 2.41 3.50 5.19
CA PHE A 93 3.83 3.14 5.05
C PHE A 93 4.40 2.50 6.32
N ALA A 94 3.95 2.92 7.50
CA ALA A 94 4.34 2.31 8.77
C ALA A 94 3.86 0.84 8.87
N ILE A 95 2.59 0.59 8.57
CA ILE A 95 2.00 -0.76 8.57
C ILE A 95 2.64 -1.62 7.48
N SER A 96 2.76 -1.10 6.26
CA SER A 96 3.38 -1.81 5.14
C SER A 96 4.85 -2.13 5.43
N GLY A 97 5.62 -1.21 6.02
CA GLY A 97 7.01 -1.48 6.43
C GLY A 97 7.13 -2.74 7.29
N PHE A 98 6.26 -2.87 8.30
CA PHE A 98 6.24 -4.04 9.17
C PHE A 98 5.80 -5.32 8.44
N LEU A 99 4.65 -5.30 7.76
CA LEU A 99 4.05 -6.49 7.15
C LEU A 99 4.85 -7.01 5.95
N ILE A 100 5.38 -6.10 5.12
CA ILE A 100 6.12 -6.44 3.92
C ILE A 100 7.49 -7.01 4.29
N ALA A 101 8.17 -6.43 5.30
CA ALA A 101 9.40 -7.02 5.84
C ALA A 101 9.16 -8.44 6.39
N LYS A 102 8.08 -8.67 7.15
CA LYS A 102 7.69 -10.02 7.59
C LYS A 102 7.44 -10.99 6.43
N SER A 103 6.81 -10.51 5.35
CA SER A 103 6.62 -11.30 4.14
C SER A 103 7.95 -11.64 3.47
N GLY A 104 8.89 -10.69 3.38
CA GLY A 104 10.21 -10.89 2.79
C GLY A 104 11.10 -11.86 3.58
N MET A 105 10.95 -11.90 4.91
CA MET A 105 11.67 -12.88 5.76
C MET A 105 11.25 -14.34 5.54
N ARG A 106 10.10 -14.59 4.88
CA ARG A 106 9.49 -15.93 4.75
C ARG A 106 9.44 -16.44 3.30
N ALA A 107 9.62 -15.57 2.31
CA ALA A 107 9.41 -15.88 0.89
C ALA A 107 10.71 -15.75 0.10
N ASP A 108 10.86 -16.54 -0.96
CA ASP A 108 11.91 -16.29 -1.95
C ASP A 108 11.61 -15.02 -2.77
N ALA A 109 12.62 -14.48 -3.45
CA ALA A 109 12.54 -13.20 -4.14
C ALA A 109 11.46 -13.17 -5.24
N LEU A 110 11.30 -14.26 -6.00
CA LEU A 110 10.32 -14.33 -7.08
C LEU A 110 8.90 -14.41 -6.52
N GLN A 111 8.69 -15.29 -5.54
CA GLN A 111 7.41 -15.39 -4.84
C GLN A 111 7.03 -14.06 -4.17
N PHE A 112 8.00 -13.40 -3.52
CA PHE A 112 7.80 -12.09 -2.92
C PHE A 112 7.36 -11.07 -3.96
N ALA A 113 8.10 -10.91 -5.06
CA ALA A 113 7.77 -9.97 -6.13
C ALA A 113 6.39 -10.24 -6.72
N TRP A 114 6.07 -11.50 -7.05
CA TRP A 114 4.78 -11.90 -7.59
C TRP A 114 3.61 -11.53 -6.66
N ARG A 115 3.74 -11.85 -5.37
CA ARG A 115 2.74 -11.51 -4.34
C ARG A 115 2.51 -10.01 -4.17
N ARG A 116 3.44 -9.15 -4.60
CA ARG A 116 3.29 -7.69 -4.58
C ARG A 116 2.69 -7.18 -5.88
N CYS A 117 3.11 -7.71 -7.02
CA CYS A 117 2.52 -7.37 -8.32
C CYS A 117 1.02 -7.64 -8.34
N VAL A 118 0.61 -8.84 -7.91
CA VAL A 118 -0.78 -9.27 -7.84
C VAL A 118 -1.60 -8.46 -6.82
N ARG A 119 -0.94 -7.85 -5.83
CA ARG A 119 -1.60 -7.01 -4.81
C ARG A 119 -1.91 -5.60 -5.30
N ILE A 120 -1.00 -4.99 -6.06
CA ILE A 120 -1.10 -3.57 -6.48
C ILE A 120 -1.77 -3.43 -7.85
N PHE A 121 -1.20 -4.08 -8.88
CA PHE A 121 -1.53 -3.77 -10.27
C PHE A 121 -2.98 -4.02 -10.67
N PRO A 122 -3.66 -5.11 -10.25
CA PRO A 122 -5.01 -5.40 -10.75
C PRO A 122 -6.03 -4.29 -10.47
N ALA A 123 -6.14 -3.82 -9.22
CA ALA A 123 -7.07 -2.75 -8.88
C ALA A 123 -6.61 -1.38 -9.42
N TYR A 124 -5.29 -1.16 -9.49
CA TYR A 124 -4.72 0.04 -10.10
C TYR A 124 -5.08 0.16 -11.58
N TRP A 125 -4.86 -0.89 -12.37
CA TRP A 125 -5.26 -0.90 -13.79
C TRP A 125 -6.77 -0.80 -13.95
N ALA A 126 -7.54 -1.43 -13.06
CA ALA A 126 -8.99 -1.33 -13.11
C ALA A 126 -9.49 0.11 -12.97
N VAL A 127 -8.94 0.91 -12.03
CA VAL A 127 -9.36 2.30 -11.90
C VAL A 127 -8.95 3.14 -13.12
N LEU A 128 -7.78 2.89 -13.72
CA LEU A 128 -7.36 3.58 -14.93
C LEU A 128 -8.31 3.29 -16.10
N ILE A 129 -8.64 2.02 -16.29
CA ILE A 129 -9.56 1.55 -17.35
C ILE A 129 -10.96 2.11 -17.12
N VAL A 130 -11.51 2.02 -15.90
CA VAL A 130 -12.83 2.57 -15.57
C VAL A 130 -12.87 4.08 -15.77
N THR A 131 -11.80 4.78 -15.41
CA THR A 131 -11.69 6.24 -15.63
C THR A 131 -11.74 6.56 -17.12
N ALA A 132 -10.88 5.94 -17.92
CA ALA A 132 -10.73 6.27 -19.33
C ALA A 132 -11.84 5.73 -20.25
N LEU A 133 -12.42 4.56 -19.92
CA LEU A 133 -13.39 3.88 -20.78
C LEU A 133 -14.84 3.98 -20.29
N CYS A 134 -15.08 4.42 -19.06
CA CYS A 134 -16.44 4.57 -18.53
C CYS A 134 -16.72 6.00 -18.06
N VAL A 135 -15.97 6.51 -17.08
CA VAL A 135 -16.25 7.83 -16.49
C VAL A 135 -15.98 8.97 -17.48
N GLY A 136 -14.81 8.99 -18.11
CA GLY A 136 -14.43 10.01 -19.09
C GLY A 136 -15.40 10.17 -20.26
N PRO A 137 -15.81 9.10 -20.99
CA PRO A 137 -16.74 9.25 -22.11
C PRO A 137 -18.14 9.66 -21.67
N ILE A 138 -18.60 9.23 -20.48
CA ILE A 138 -19.89 9.68 -19.93
C ILE A 138 -19.85 11.18 -19.69
N ILE A 139 -18.80 11.69 -19.04
CA ILE A 139 -18.65 13.12 -18.75
C ILE A 139 -18.56 13.92 -20.06
N HIS A 140 -17.76 13.45 -21.02
CA HIS A 140 -17.64 14.09 -22.34
C HIS A 140 -18.98 14.15 -23.07
N TYR A 141 -19.74 13.05 -23.09
CA TYR A 141 -21.05 13.00 -23.73
C TYR A 141 -22.05 13.96 -23.09
N VAL A 142 -22.06 14.06 -21.75
CA VAL A 142 -22.93 15.00 -21.03
C VAL A 142 -22.59 16.47 -21.36
N GLN A 143 -21.31 16.79 -21.60
CA GLN A 143 -20.88 18.16 -21.92
C GLN A 143 -21.07 18.52 -23.40
N ALA A 144 -20.73 17.60 -24.31
CA ALA A 144 -20.66 17.88 -25.75
C ALA A 144 -21.85 17.33 -26.55
N GLY A 145 -22.70 16.47 -25.97
CA GLY A 145 -23.82 15.81 -26.65
C GLY A 145 -23.40 14.73 -27.67
N THR A 146 -22.09 14.46 -27.82
CA THR A 146 -21.53 13.50 -28.75
C THR A 146 -20.22 12.91 -28.20
N LEU A 147 -19.85 11.71 -28.64
CA LEU A 147 -18.54 11.11 -28.35
C LEU A 147 -17.45 11.52 -29.36
N HIS A 148 -17.83 12.29 -30.39
CA HIS A 148 -16.87 12.82 -31.34
C HIS A 148 -15.79 13.65 -30.62
N GLY A 149 -14.52 13.40 -30.96
CA GLY A 149 -13.36 14.07 -30.34
C GLY A 149 -12.87 13.48 -29.02
N TYR A 150 -13.64 12.62 -28.34
CA TYR A 150 -13.19 11.96 -27.11
C TYR A 150 -12.07 10.95 -27.39
N TRP A 151 -12.31 10.06 -28.36
CA TRP A 151 -11.34 9.05 -28.81
C TRP A 151 -10.33 9.68 -29.75
N ASN A 152 -9.33 10.34 -29.18
CA ASN A 152 -8.21 10.90 -29.92
C ASN A 152 -6.89 10.21 -29.52
N ALA A 153 -5.93 10.20 -30.44
CA ALA A 153 -4.57 9.72 -30.20
C ALA A 153 -3.63 10.84 -29.73
N ALA A 154 -4.16 12.03 -29.44
CA ALA A 154 -3.35 13.18 -29.04
C ALA A 154 -2.78 12.99 -27.62
N LEU A 155 -1.67 13.69 -27.32
CA LEU A 155 -1.22 13.82 -25.94
C LEU A 155 -2.36 14.41 -25.10
N GLY A 156 -2.76 13.71 -24.04
CA GLY A 156 -3.91 14.06 -23.20
C GLY A 156 -5.16 13.21 -23.43
N GLY A 157 -5.22 12.37 -24.46
CA GLY A 157 -6.36 11.50 -24.73
C GLY A 157 -6.54 10.34 -23.72
N PRO A 158 -7.65 9.59 -23.81
CA PRO A 158 -8.00 8.52 -22.86
C PRO A 158 -7.05 7.31 -22.93
N LEU A 159 -6.53 6.98 -24.11
CA LEU A 159 -5.52 5.91 -24.25
C LEU A 159 -4.18 6.34 -23.65
N GLY A 160 -3.81 7.62 -23.82
CA GLY A 160 -2.65 8.22 -23.17
C GLY A 160 -2.73 8.15 -21.64
N TYR A 161 -3.92 8.40 -21.08
CA TYR A 161 -4.15 8.26 -19.64
C TYR A 161 -3.86 6.85 -19.12
N ILE A 162 -4.19 5.81 -19.88
CA ILE A 162 -3.89 4.42 -19.48
C ILE A 162 -2.39 4.13 -19.64
N THR A 163 -1.80 4.44 -20.81
CA THR A 163 -0.42 4.05 -21.15
C THR A 163 0.62 4.84 -20.35
N ASN A 164 0.42 6.14 -20.19
CA ASN A 164 1.32 7.03 -19.44
C ASN A 164 1.33 6.73 -17.94
N ASN A 165 0.25 6.17 -17.42
CA ASN A 165 0.13 5.79 -16.01
C ASN A 165 0.34 4.29 -15.77
N TRP A 166 0.56 3.47 -16.80
CA TRP A 166 0.54 2.00 -16.69
C TRP A 166 1.51 1.43 -15.63
N ARG A 167 2.64 2.13 -15.41
CA ARG A 167 3.76 1.69 -14.57
C ARG A 167 3.80 2.34 -13.18
N LEU A 168 2.65 2.80 -12.65
CA LEU A 168 2.50 3.51 -11.36
C LEU A 168 3.13 4.91 -11.30
N THR A 169 4.06 5.24 -12.18
CA THR A 169 4.52 6.63 -12.38
C THR A 169 3.41 7.39 -13.10
N ILE A 170 2.91 8.46 -12.48
CA ILE A 170 1.82 9.25 -13.06
C ILE A 170 2.40 10.19 -14.11
N GLY A 171 2.14 9.88 -15.38
CA GLY A 171 2.51 10.71 -16.52
C GLY A 171 1.37 11.61 -17.01
N GLN A 172 0.13 11.35 -16.58
CA GLN A 172 -1.04 12.11 -17.02
C GLN A 172 -2.15 12.09 -15.96
N TYR A 173 -2.53 13.27 -15.43
CA TYR A 173 -3.58 13.37 -14.40
C TYR A 173 -5.00 13.50 -14.98
N GLY A 174 -5.11 14.08 -16.17
CA GLY A 174 -6.38 14.43 -16.82
C GLY A 174 -6.67 13.64 -18.10
N ILE A 175 -7.86 13.83 -18.65
CA ILE A 175 -8.23 13.34 -19.99
C ILE A 175 -8.82 14.52 -20.74
N ASN A 176 -8.11 14.98 -21.79
CA ASN A 176 -8.35 16.25 -22.46
C ASN A 176 -8.45 17.38 -21.41
N ASP A 177 -9.42 18.28 -21.52
CA ASP A 177 -9.74 19.32 -20.54
C ASP A 177 -10.94 18.97 -19.64
N LEU A 178 -11.35 17.69 -19.59
CA LEU A 178 -12.49 17.29 -18.77
C LEU A 178 -12.21 17.57 -17.28
N LEU A 179 -13.24 17.92 -16.52
CA LEU A 179 -13.18 18.28 -15.09
C LEU A 179 -12.46 19.60 -14.76
N ARG A 180 -11.67 20.17 -15.68
CA ARG A 180 -10.93 21.43 -15.49
C ARG A 180 -11.88 22.57 -15.13
N ASP A 181 -12.87 22.83 -15.97
CA ASP A 181 -13.80 23.95 -15.79
C ASP A 181 -15.19 23.53 -15.29
N THR A 182 -15.29 22.36 -14.66
CA THR A 182 -16.58 21.80 -14.22
C THR A 182 -16.57 21.27 -12.78
N THR A 183 -15.39 21.23 -12.14
CA THR A 183 -15.26 20.83 -10.73
C THR A 183 -14.56 21.93 -9.93
N PRO A 184 -14.86 22.10 -8.63
CA PRO A 184 -14.20 23.10 -7.80
C PRO A 184 -12.67 22.95 -7.81
N TYR A 185 -12.19 21.71 -7.74
CA TYR A 185 -10.75 21.44 -7.76
C TYR A 185 -10.12 21.80 -9.10
N GLY A 186 -10.69 21.33 -10.21
CA GLY A 186 -10.19 21.66 -11.55
C GLY A 186 -10.06 23.16 -11.77
N HIS A 187 -11.07 23.94 -11.34
CA HIS A 187 -11.02 25.40 -11.42
C HIS A 187 -9.90 25.98 -10.54
N SER A 188 -9.75 25.48 -9.31
CA SER A 188 -8.76 25.99 -8.36
C SER A 188 -7.31 25.82 -8.81
N ILE A 189 -7.02 24.73 -9.53
CA ILE A 189 -5.66 24.44 -10.04
C ILE A 189 -5.52 24.70 -11.55
N SER A 190 -6.60 25.09 -12.22
CA SER A 190 -6.67 25.30 -13.68
C SER A 190 -6.21 24.11 -14.52
N GLU A 191 -6.41 22.88 -14.03
CA GLU A 191 -5.92 21.64 -14.63
C GLU A 191 -6.97 20.51 -14.60
N SER A 192 -6.87 19.57 -15.53
CA SER A 192 -7.71 18.36 -15.56
C SER A 192 -7.12 17.27 -14.66
N VAL A 193 -7.88 16.82 -13.66
CA VAL A 193 -7.46 15.72 -12.76
C VAL A 193 -8.63 14.77 -12.46
N PHE A 194 -8.49 13.51 -12.85
CA PHE A 194 -9.46 12.46 -12.54
C PHE A 194 -9.11 11.70 -11.26
N ASN A 195 -7.83 11.41 -11.04
CA ASN A 195 -7.38 10.67 -9.87
C ASN A 195 -6.01 11.16 -9.40
N GLY A 196 -6.05 12.10 -8.46
CA GLY A 196 -4.85 12.69 -7.87
C GLY A 196 -4.24 11.88 -6.73
N SER A 197 -4.91 10.86 -6.17
CA SER A 197 -4.43 10.14 -4.98
C SER A 197 -3.48 8.98 -5.29
N ILE A 198 -3.55 8.42 -6.49
CA ILE A 198 -2.79 7.22 -6.89
C ILE A 198 -1.27 7.44 -7.03
N TRP A 199 -0.80 8.70 -7.03
CA TRP A 199 0.62 9.04 -7.16
C TRP A 199 1.52 8.45 -6.08
N THR A 200 1.00 8.17 -4.89
CA THR A 200 1.82 7.63 -3.79
C THR A 200 2.22 6.17 -4.01
N LEU A 201 1.51 5.43 -4.87
CA LEU A 201 1.70 3.99 -5.07
C LEU A 201 3.08 3.64 -5.62
N ILE A 202 3.70 4.55 -6.39
CA ILE A 202 5.08 4.35 -6.89
C ILE A 202 6.08 4.26 -5.74
N TYR A 203 5.89 5.03 -4.66
CA TYR A 203 6.75 4.99 -3.49
C TYR A 203 6.59 3.68 -2.73
N GLU A 204 5.36 3.16 -2.65
CA GLU A 204 5.10 1.85 -2.06
C GLU A 204 5.78 0.74 -2.88
N ALA A 205 5.67 0.77 -4.21
CA ALA A 205 6.35 -0.16 -5.09
C ALA A 205 7.88 -0.10 -4.97
N LYS A 206 8.48 1.10 -4.87
CA LYS A 206 9.92 1.29 -4.61
C LYS A 206 10.32 0.68 -3.26
N CYS A 207 9.52 0.87 -2.21
CA CYS A 207 9.77 0.24 -0.90
C CYS A 207 9.71 -1.28 -0.97
N TYR A 208 8.81 -1.85 -1.79
CA TYR A 208 8.74 -3.30 -1.99
C TYR A 208 9.99 -3.83 -2.66
N VAL A 209 10.48 -3.17 -3.72
CA VAL A 209 11.75 -3.53 -4.36
C VAL A 209 12.90 -3.48 -3.35
N MET A 210 12.97 -2.43 -2.54
CA MET A 210 13.97 -2.29 -1.48
C MET A 210 13.92 -3.46 -0.48
N VAL A 211 12.74 -3.85 0.01
CA VAL A 211 12.61 -5.03 0.91
C VAL A 211 12.99 -6.32 0.21
N GLY A 212 12.64 -6.48 -1.08
CA GLY A 212 13.06 -7.64 -1.86
C GLY A 212 14.58 -7.77 -1.90
N LEU A 213 15.30 -6.66 -2.13
CA LEU A 213 16.76 -6.61 -2.05
C LEU A 213 17.25 -6.96 -0.64
N PHE A 214 16.67 -6.39 0.40
CA PHE A 214 17.06 -6.69 1.79
C PHE A 214 16.84 -8.15 2.17
N ALA A 215 15.76 -8.76 1.68
CA ALA A 215 15.49 -10.18 1.89
C ALA A 215 16.55 -11.05 1.20
N MET A 216 16.91 -10.74 -0.06
CA MET A 216 17.93 -11.47 -0.81
C MET A 216 19.31 -11.41 -0.15
N PHE A 217 19.69 -10.26 0.39
CA PHE A 217 20.98 -10.08 1.08
C PHE A 217 20.94 -10.41 2.58
N GLY A 218 19.83 -10.96 3.09
CA GLY A 218 19.72 -11.35 4.50
C GLY A 218 19.70 -10.18 5.49
N LEU A 219 19.48 -8.94 5.06
CA LEU A 219 19.41 -7.74 5.91
C LEU A 219 18.23 -7.79 6.89
N LEU A 220 17.15 -8.49 6.53
CA LEU A 220 15.97 -8.64 7.39
C LEU A 220 16.15 -9.70 8.50
N THR A 221 17.18 -10.55 8.40
CA THR A 221 17.40 -11.70 9.30
C THR A 221 18.82 -11.69 9.88
N ALA A 222 19.82 -12.05 9.07
CA ALA A 222 21.21 -12.20 9.48
C ALA A 222 21.90 -10.87 9.78
N HIS A 223 21.63 -9.84 8.97
CA HIS A 223 22.31 -8.53 9.04
C HIS A 223 21.40 -7.41 9.55
N ARG A 224 20.49 -7.72 10.48
CA ARG A 224 19.52 -6.76 11.05
C ARG A 224 20.14 -5.50 11.69
N ARG A 225 21.42 -5.52 12.06
CA ARG A 225 22.16 -4.32 12.53
C ARG A 225 22.44 -3.35 11.40
N VAL A 226 22.73 -3.86 10.19
CA VAL A 226 22.93 -3.05 8.99
C VAL A 226 21.61 -2.38 8.60
N LEU A 227 20.48 -3.11 8.65
CA LEU A 227 19.15 -2.53 8.44
C LEU A 227 18.87 -1.36 9.41
N LEU A 228 19.24 -1.53 10.68
CA LEU A 228 19.08 -0.49 11.69
C LEU A 228 19.96 0.72 11.38
N ALA A 229 21.22 0.51 11.00
CA ALA A 229 22.12 1.58 10.56
C ALA A 229 21.56 2.32 9.32
N VAL A 230 21.07 1.61 8.30
CA VAL A 230 20.41 2.21 7.12
C VAL A 230 19.19 3.03 7.53
N THR A 231 18.38 2.53 8.47
CA THR A 231 17.21 3.26 8.99
C THR A 231 17.63 4.55 9.70
N VAL A 232 18.68 4.50 10.53
CA VAL A 232 19.24 5.68 11.21
C VAL A 232 19.80 6.68 10.21
N VAL A 233 20.53 6.23 9.20
CA VAL A 233 21.04 7.11 8.13
C VAL A 233 19.90 7.77 7.37
N ALA A 234 18.86 7.03 6.98
CA ALA A 234 17.68 7.59 6.31
C ALA A 234 16.98 8.65 7.18
N TRP A 235 16.88 8.39 8.49
CA TRP A 235 16.33 9.34 9.45
C TRP A 235 17.18 10.62 9.60
N PHE A 236 18.51 10.50 9.59
CA PHE A 236 19.40 11.66 9.54
C PHE A 236 19.29 12.44 8.22
N VAL A 237 19.21 11.76 7.08
CA VAL A 237 19.00 12.41 5.78
C VAL A 237 17.68 13.18 5.76
N LEU A 238 16.62 12.59 6.30
CA LEU A 238 15.33 13.28 6.48
C LEU A 238 15.49 14.54 7.34
N ALA A 239 16.20 14.45 8.47
CA ALA A 239 16.46 15.61 9.33
C ALA A 239 17.24 16.71 8.60
N ILE A 240 18.28 16.36 7.84
CA ILE A 240 19.06 17.31 7.04
C ILE A 240 18.16 17.98 5.99
N GLN A 241 17.32 17.20 5.30
CA GLN A 241 16.41 17.71 4.28
C GLN A 241 15.40 18.73 4.85
N THR A 242 15.03 18.62 6.14
CA THR A 242 14.15 19.60 6.78
C THR A 242 14.82 20.94 7.07
N ILE A 243 16.14 20.95 7.26
CA ILE A 243 16.92 22.14 7.58
C ILE A 243 17.44 22.79 6.29
N ASN A 244 17.97 21.98 5.37
CA ASN A 244 18.55 22.44 4.11
C ASN A 244 18.25 21.44 2.96
N PRO A 245 17.11 21.62 2.26
CA PRO A 245 16.72 20.75 1.15
C PRO A 245 17.73 20.73 -0.02
N ALA A 246 18.40 21.85 -0.27
CA ALA A 246 19.37 21.98 -1.36
C ALA A 246 20.63 21.13 -1.10
N PHE A 247 21.11 21.12 0.14
CA PHE A 247 22.27 20.33 0.54
C PHE A 247 22.00 18.82 0.43
N SER A 248 20.82 18.34 0.83
CA SER A 248 20.49 16.91 0.70
C SER A 248 20.47 16.44 -0.75
N ALA A 249 19.97 17.26 -1.68
CA ALA A 249 19.92 16.94 -3.10
C ALA A 249 21.32 16.89 -3.75
N GLN A 250 22.25 17.72 -3.28
CA GLN A 250 23.64 17.72 -3.74
C GLN A 250 24.43 16.51 -3.23
N LEU A 251 24.17 16.08 -1.98
CA LEU A 251 24.86 14.95 -1.37
C LEU A 251 24.45 13.62 -2.03
N LEU A 252 23.13 13.44 -2.27
CA LEU A 252 22.55 12.22 -2.81
C LEU A 252 21.45 12.60 -3.80
N PRO A 253 21.60 12.35 -5.11
CA PRO A 253 20.61 12.78 -6.12
C PRO A 253 19.18 12.30 -5.85
N TRP A 254 19.02 11.10 -5.29
CA TRP A 254 17.72 10.53 -4.90
C TRP A 254 17.12 11.17 -3.64
N ALA A 255 17.94 11.82 -2.80
CA ALA A 255 17.48 12.53 -1.61
C ALA A 255 16.88 13.91 -1.95
N GLY A 256 16.90 14.32 -3.23
CA GLY A 256 16.14 15.48 -3.71
C GLY A 256 14.62 15.26 -3.68
N ASP A 257 14.16 14.01 -3.79
CA ASP A 257 12.73 13.69 -3.67
C ASP A 257 12.35 13.52 -2.19
N ARG A 258 11.71 14.56 -1.63
CA ARG A 258 11.26 14.57 -0.22
C ARG A 258 10.34 13.41 0.12
N HIS A 259 9.43 13.04 -0.77
CA HIS A 259 8.47 11.97 -0.50
C HIS A 259 9.14 10.61 -0.47
N LEU A 260 10.16 10.40 -1.31
CA LEU A 260 10.95 9.17 -1.28
C LEU A 260 11.66 9.00 0.06
N VAL A 261 12.33 10.06 0.55
CA VAL A 261 13.04 10.04 1.83
C VAL A 261 12.07 9.86 2.99
N GLN A 262 10.98 10.64 3.01
CA GLN A 262 9.95 10.59 4.05
C GLN A 262 9.31 9.20 4.17
N TYR A 263 8.67 8.73 3.09
CA TYR A 263 7.95 7.47 3.11
C TYR A 263 8.90 6.27 3.23
N GLY A 264 10.08 6.34 2.60
CA GLY A 264 11.13 5.35 2.75
C GLY A 264 11.61 5.22 4.19
N THR A 265 11.81 6.34 4.90
CA THR A 265 12.24 6.34 6.31
C THR A 265 11.18 5.71 7.21
N ILE A 266 9.91 6.11 7.08
CA ILE A 266 8.81 5.55 7.88
C ILE A 266 8.70 4.03 7.64
N PHE A 267 8.81 3.63 6.37
CA PHE A 267 8.78 2.23 5.97
C PHE A 267 9.97 1.44 6.53
N LEU A 268 11.16 2.02 6.56
CA LEU A 268 12.36 1.43 7.16
C LEU A 268 12.23 1.27 8.68
N ILE A 269 11.62 2.24 9.38
CA ILE A 269 11.32 2.12 10.81
C ILE A 269 10.38 0.93 11.05
N GLY A 270 9.31 0.80 10.26
CA GLY A 270 8.41 -0.35 10.31
C GLY A 270 9.11 -1.67 9.99
N SER A 271 9.99 -1.68 8.99
CA SER A 271 10.78 -2.85 8.59
C SER A 271 11.76 -3.29 9.69
N SER A 272 12.40 -2.32 10.36
CA SER A 272 13.26 -2.56 11.52
C SER A 272 12.45 -3.13 12.68
N ALA A 273 11.27 -2.57 12.97
CA ALA A 273 10.37 -3.13 13.99
C ALA A 273 9.98 -4.58 13.68
N ALA A 274 9.80 -4.95 12.40
CA ALA A 274 9.57 -6.33 12.00
C ALA A 274 10.78 -7.24 12.17
N ALA A 275 11.99 -6.78 11.81
CA ALA A 275 13.23 -7.55 11.97
C ALA A 275 13.54 -7.83 13.45
N TYR A 276 13.20 -6.89 14.35
CA TYR A 276 13.37 -7.01 15.79
C TYR A 276 12.10 -7.43 16.54
N SER A 277 11.04 -7.87 15.86
CA SER A 277 9.72 -8.05 16.50
C SER A 277 9.72 -9.03 17.68
N LYS A 278 10.62 -10.04 17.69
CA LYS A 278 10.74 -10.99 18.81
C LYS A 278 11.24 -10.35 20.10
N SER A 279 12.04 -9.29 19.97
CA SER A 279 12.66 -8.57 21.07
C SER A 279 11.99 -7.22 21.34
N LEU A 280 11.02 -6.82 20.50
CA LEU A 280 10.32 -5.55 20.63
C LEU A 280 9.31 -5.63 21.79
N PRO A 281 9.52 -4.89 22.89
CA PRO A 281 8.58 -4.90 24.01
C PRO A 281 7.31 -4.15 23.59
N ILE A 282 6.16 -4.82 23.66
CA ILE A 282 4.85 -4.18 23.47
C ILE A 282 4.22 -4.00 24.85
N SER A 283 4.38 -2.82 25.45
CA SER A 283 3.84 -2.47 26.77
C SER A 283 2.92 -1.26 26.69
N ASP A 284 1.93 -1.17 27.58
CA ASP A 284 0.97 -0.07 27.58
C ASP A 284 1.58 1.26 28.00
N LYS A 285 2.63 1.21 28.84
CA LYS A 285 3.41 2.39 29.21
C LYS A 285 4.14 2.98 28.00
N LEU A 286 4.84 2.14 27.23
CA LEU A 286 5.53 2.57 26.02
C LEU A 286 4.54 2.99 24.93
N GLY A 287 3.40 2.30 24.82
CA GLY A 287 2.33 2.67 23.89
C GLY A 287 1.77 4.06 24.18
N ALA A 288 1.38 4.32 25.43
CA ALA A 288 0.92 5.63 25.87
C ALA A 288 2.00 6.71 25.68
N PHE A 289 3.25 6.42 26.04
CA PHE A 289 4.37 7.33 25.82
C PHE A 289 4.54 7.68 24.33
N ALA A 290 4.51 6.68 23.44
CA ALA A 290 4.62 6.88 22.01
C ALA A 290 3.46 7.71 21.45
N VAL A 291 2.23 7.49 21.92
CA VAL A 291 1.06 8.31 21.54
C VAL A 291 1.26 9.77 21.97
N VAL A 292 1.71 10.00 23.21
CA VAL A 292 1.97 11.36 23.72
C VAL A 292 3.06 12.05 22.91
N VAL A 293 4.20 11.38 22.67
CA VAL A 293 5.30 11.93 21.85
C VAL A 293 4.81 12.24 20.44
N TYR A 294 4.07 11.33 19.82
CA TYR A 294 3.47 11.53 18.50
C TYR A 294 2.58 12.77 18.49
N LEU A 295 1.60 12.88 19.39
CA LEU A 295 0.67 14.01 19.44
C LEU A 295 1.37 15.34 19.72
N ILE A 296 2.30 15.38 20.68
CA ILE A 296 3.07 16.58 20.97
C ILE A 296 3.88 16.99 19.73
N SER A 297 4.60 16.06 19.12
CA SER A 297 5.41 16.37 17.93
C SER A 297 4.56 16.84 16.74
N LEU A 298 3.35 16.28 16.60
CA LEU A 298 2.42 16.62 15.53
C LEU A 298 1.80 18.01 15.70
N PHE A 299 1.45 18.40 16.93
CA PHE A 299 0.76 19.67 17.19
C PHE A 299 1.68 20.81 17.67
N LYS A 300 2.91 20.50 18.10
CA LYS A 300 3.87 21.48 18.63
C LYS A 300 5.18 21.58 17.84
N GLY A 301 5.33 20.78 16.78
CA GLY A 301 6.55 20.75 15.98
C GLY A 301 7.42 19.52 16.27
N GLY A 302 8.20 19.10 15.27
CA GLY A 302 9.10 17.95 15.37
C GLY A 302 8.49 16.63 14.89
N TYR A 303 7.37 16.67 14.17
CA TYR A 303 6.67 15.51 13.63
C TYR A 303 7.58 14.60 12.78
N LEU A 304 8.39 15.21 11.91
CA LEU A 304 9.29 14.49 11.00
C LEU A 304 10.39 13.74 11.76
N LEU A 305 10.88 14.29 12.87
CA LEU A 305 11.99 13.73 13.63
C LEU A 305 11.49 12.75 14.69
N LEU A 306 10.70 13.23 15.66
CA LEU A 306 10.24 12.43 16.80
C LEU A 306 8.90 11.75 16.54
N GLY A 307 8.06 12.37 15.72
CA GLY A 307 6.70 11.89 15.44
C GLY A 307 6.68 10.60 14.64
N TYR A 308 7.54 10.41 13.65
CA TYR A 308 7.55 9.17 12.86
C TYR A 308 7.89 7.91 13.64
N PRO A 309 9.01 7.83 14.40
CA PRO A 309 9.27 6.66 15.23
C PRO A 309 8.16 6.40 16.25
N ALA A 310 7.65 7.46 16.88
CA ALA A 310 6.58 7.38 17.86
C ALA A 310 5.26 6.88 17.24
N MET A 311 4.90 7.40 16.07
CA MET A 311 3.72 6.99 15.30
C MET A 311 3.81 5.52 14.89
N VAL A 312 4.95 5.06 14.35
CA VAL A 312 5.11 3.65 13.97
C VAL A 312 4.91 2.74 15.19
N TYR A 313 5.55 3.05 16.32
CA TYR A 313 5.36 2.27 17.54
C TYR A 313 3.92 2.31 18.05
N ALA A 314 3.29 3.49 18.07
CA ALA A 314 1.90 3.67 18.49
C ALA A 314 0.93 2.84 17.63
N ILE A 315 1.13 2.81 16.31
CA ILE A 315 0.34 2.00 15.37
C ILE A 315 0.52 0.50 15.67
N LEU A 316 1.75 0.03 15.87
CA LEU A 316 2.01 -1.38 16.20
C LEU A 316 1.40 -1.77 17.56
N TRP A 317 1.54 -0.90 18.56
CA TRP A 317 0.94 -1.10 19.88
C TRP A 317 -0.60 -1.16 19.79
N LEU A 318 -1.21 -0.22 19.08
CA LEU A 318 -2.67 -0.17 18.89
C LEU A 318 -3.17 -1.41 18.14
N ALA A 319 -2.47 -1.84 17.09
CA ALA A 319 -2.80 -3.05 16.35
C ALA A 319 -2.83 -4.30 17.24
N CYS A 320 -1.98 -4.38 18.28
CA CYS A 320 -2.01 -5.45 19.28
C CYS A 320 -3.16 -5.32 20.29
N ARG A 321 -3.44 -4.08 20.73
CA ARG A 321 -4.30 -3.80 21.89
C ARG A 321 -5.76 -3.57 21.56
N LEU A 322 -6.10 -3.33 20.29
CA LEU A 322 -7.49 -3.20 19.84
C LEU A 322 -8.34 -4.39 20.31
N PRO A 323 -9.61 -4.18 20.68
CA PRO A 323 -10.49 -5.25 21.15
C PRO A 323 -10.73 -6.31 20.07
N ARG A 324 -11.10 -7.54 20.48
CA ARG A 324 -11.27 -8.68 19.56
C ARG A 324 -12.19 -8.39 18.37
N TRP A 325 -13.27 -7.65 18.58
CA TRP A 325 -14.20 -7.29 17.49
C TRP A 325 -13.51 -6.39 16.44
N ALA A 326 -12.70 -5.42 16.89
CA ALA A 326 -11.98 -4.49 16.03
C ALA A 326 -10.89 -5.19 15.22
N ARG A 327 -10.17 -6.16 15.83
CA ARG A 327 -9.15 -6.96 15.13
C ARG A 327 -9.70 -7.88 14.04
N ARG A 328 -11.00 -8.23 14.11
CA ARG A 328 -11.64 -9.01 13.05
C ARG A 328 -11.94 -8.16 11.81
N ILE A 329 -12.09 -6.84 11.96
CA ILE A 329 -12.39 -5.93 10.84
C ILE A 329 -11.18 -5.88 9.90
N GLY A 330 -11.42 -6.09 8.61
CA GLY A 330 -10.37 -6.08 7.59
C GLY A 330 -9.45 -7.31 7.59
N SER A 331 -9.66 -8.30 8.49
CA SER A 331 -8.79 -9.49 8.57
C SER A 331 -9.00 -10.49 7.43
N ARG A 332 -10.22 -10.54 6.87
CA ARG A 332 -10.62 -11.44 5.76
C ARG A 332 -10.83 -10.71 4.43
N ASN A 333 -11.41 -9.51 4.50
CA ASN A 333 -11.71 -8.67 3.33
C ASN A 333 -11.05 -7.32 3.53
N ASP A 334 -10.05 -7.01 2.70
CA ASP A 334 -9.30 -5.76 2.80
C ASP A 334 -9.81 -4.74 1.77
N TYR A 335 -10.83 -3.96 2.15
CA TYR A 335 -11.39 -2.90 1.31
C TYR A 335 -10.54 -1.62 1.28
N SER A 336 -9.50 -1.51 2.13
CA SER A 336 -8.74 -0.26 2.29
C SER A 336 -8.07 0.18 0.98
N TYR A 337 -7.59 -0.78 0.20
CA TYR A 337 -6.95 -0.49 -1.09
C TYR A 337 -7.95 0.00 -2.13
N GLY A 338 -9.09 -0.68 -2.28
CA GLY A 338 -10.18 -0.22 -3.14
C GLY A 338 -10.66 1.19 -2.79
N ILE A 339 -10.80 1.50 -1.49
CA ILE A 339 -11.17 2.86 -1.05
C ILE A 339 -10.10 3.88 -1.45
N TYR A 340 -8.83 3.56 -1.21
CA TYR A 340 -7.71 4.44 -1.55
C TYR A 340 -7.63 4.76 -3.05
N VAL A 341 -7.78 3.72 -3.89
CA VAL A 341 -7.60 3.81 -5.34
C VAL A 341 -8.81 4.48 -6.03
N PHE A 342 -10.05 4.19 -5.58
CA PHE A 342 -11.26 4.75 -6.20
C PHE A 342 -11.75 6.05 -5.54
N GLY A 343 -11.28 6.39 -4.33
CA GLY A 343 -11.79 7.51 -3.54
C GLY A 343 -11.79 8.85 -4.27
N PHE A 344 -10.63 9.24 -4.80
CA PHE A 344 -10.48 10.51 -5.51
C PHE A 344 -11.38 10.58 -6.76
N LEU A 345 -11.44 9.49 -7.53
CA LEU A 345 -12.29 9.41 -8.72
C LEU A 345 -13.77 9.58 -8.38
N VAL A 346 -14.25 8.89 -7.34
CA VAL A 346 -15.63 9.03 -6.88
C VAL A 346 -15.92 10.45 -6.41
N GLN A 347 -15.01 11.06 -5.66
CA GLN A 347 -15.13 12.45 -5.21
C GLN A 347 -15.21 13.42 -6.39
N GLN A 348 -14.33 13.28 -7.39
CA GLN A 348 -14.39 14.11 -8.61
C GLN A 348 -15.71 13.95 -9.38
N VAL A 349 -16.24 12.71 -9.48
CA VAL A 349 -17.55 12.48 -10.11
C VAL A 349 -18.69 13.11 -9.31
N LEU A 350 -18.67 12.99 -7.98
CA LEU A 350 -19.64 13.63 -7.10
C LEU A 350 -19.54 15.17 -7.16
N ALA A 351 -18.33 15.69 -7.27
CA ALA A 351 -18.09 17.11 -7.46
C ALA A 351 -18.65 17.59 -8.80
N TYR A 352 -18.43 16.82 -9.88
CA TYR A 352 -18.95 17.11 -11.21
C TYR A 352 -20.48 17.21 -11.24
N VAL A 353 -21.19 16.29 -10.57
CA VAL A 353 -22.67 16.34 -10.47
C VAL A 353 -23.19 17.38 -9.47
N GLY A 354 -22.29 18.13 -8.81
CA GLY A 354 -22.65 19.22 -7.91
C GLY A 354 -23.02 18.80 -6.49
N ALA A 355 -22.65 17.59 -6.04
CA ALA A 355 -22.99 17.10 -4.69
C ALA A 355 -22.40 17.99 -3.57
N TYR A 356 -21.28 18.67 -3.83
CA TYR A 356 -20.67 19.62 -2.90
C TYR A 356 -21.58 20.82 -2.56
N LYS A 357 -22.53 21.17 -3.43
CA LYS A 357 -23.46 22.29 -3.20
C LYS A 357 -24.41 22.06 -2.01
N TYR A 358 -24.60 20.82 -1.60
CA TYR A 358 -25.41 20.45 -0.43
C TYR A 358 -24.61 20.49 0.89
N GLY A 359 -23.38 20.99 0.86
CA GLY A 359 -22.52 21.17 2.02
C GLY A 359 -21.55 20.00 2.26
N PHE A 360 -20.56 20.26 3.10
CA PHE A 360 -19.43 19.35 3.34
C PHE A 360 -19.87 17.98 3.87
N VAL A 361 -20.77 17.95 4.85
CA VAL A 361 -21.21 16.70 5.49
C VAL A 361 -21.90 15.78 4.49
N PHE A 362 -22.79 16.33 3.65
CA PHE A 362 -23.46 15.56 2.61
C PHE A 362 -22.46 15.03 1.58
N TYR A 363 -21.57 15.91 1.09
CA TYR A 363 -20.55 15.53 0.11
C TYR A 363 -19.63 14.42 0.63
N LEU A 364 -19.15 14.54 1.86
CA LEU A 364 -18.32 13.52 2.52
C LEU A 364 -19.07 12.20 2.70
N ALA A 365 -20.31 12.25 3.19
CA ALA A 365 -21.12 11.04 3.39
C ALA A 365 -21.38 10.31 2.07
N ALA A 366 -21.75 11.03 1.02
CA ALA A 366 -21.91 10.48 -0.33
C ALA A 366 -20.59 9.89 -0.85
N SER A 367 -19.47 10.60 -0.66
CA SER A 367 -18.13 10.13 -1.05
C SER A 367 -17.79 8.81 -0.38
N VAL A 368 -17.91 8.73 0.94
CA VAL A 368 -17.68 7.50 1.71
C VAL A 368 -18.60 6.39 1.21
N PHE A 369 -19.91 6.64 1.09
CA PHE A 369 -20.88 5.64 0.66
C PHE A 369 -20.56 5.05 -0.72
N PHE A 370 -20.40 5.89 -1.74
CA PHE A 370 -20.14 5.44 -3.11
C PHE A 370 -18.74 4.84 -3.27
N THR A 371 -17.73 5.37 -2.58
CA THR A 371 -16.38 4.77 -2.61
C THR A 371 -16.37 3.39 -1.96
N PHE A 372 -17.11 3.16 -0.87
CA PHE A 372 -17.24 1.84 -0.27
C PHE A 372 -17.92 0.84 -1.21
N ILE A 373 -18.91 1.27 -2.00
CA ILE A 373 -19.53 0.44 -3.05
C ILE A 373 -18.48 0.05 -4.10
N CYS A 374 -17.73 1.02 -4.63
CA CYS A 374 -16.66 0.75 -5.60
C CYS A 374 -15.57 -0.19 -5.02
N ALA A 375 -15.17 0.04 -3.78
CA ALA A 375 -14.20 -0.80 -3.09
C ALA A 375 -14.71 -2.24 -2.88
N TRP A 376 -16.00 -2.39 -2.58
CA TRP A 376 -16.64 -3.70 -2.46
C TRP A 376 -16.60 -4.45 -3.80
N PHE A 377 -16.97 -3.80 -4.91
CA PHE A 377 -16.88 -4.41 -6.24
C PHE A 377 -15.44 -4.74 -6.63
N SER A 378 -14.52 -3.80 -6.41
CA SER A 378 -13.09 -4.00 -6.68
C SER A 378 -12.54 -5.22 -5.95
N TRP A 379 -12.88 -5.36 -4.65
CA TRP A 379 -12.44 -6.51 -3.86
C TRP A 379 -12.95 -7.84 -4.42
N HIS A 380 -14.26 -7.98 -4.65
CA HIS A 380 -14.87 -9.27 -5.00
C HIS A 380 -14.64 -9.67 -6.45
N LEU A 381 -14.56 -8.70 -7.36
CA LEU A 381 -14.41 -8.95 -8.79
C LEU A 381 -12.94 -9.03 -9.22
N ILE A 382 -12.04 -8.29 -8.55
CA ILE A 382 -10.67 -8.09 -9.01
C ILE A 382 -9.67 -8.54 -7.95
N GLU A 383 -9.58 -7.85 -6.81
CA GLU A 383 -8.48 -8.05 -5.85
C GLU A 383 -8.47 -9.47 -5.27
N LYS A 384 -9.62 -9.97 -4.81
CA LYS A 384 -9.74 -11.31 -4.22
C LYS A 384 -9.37 -12.41 -5.21
N ARG A 385 -9.78 -12.26 -6.47
CA ARG A 385 -9.48 -13.23 -7.55
C ARG A 385 -8.00 -13.19 -7.92
N ALA A 386 -7.43 -11.99 -8.04
CA ALA A 386 -6.02 -11.82 -8.29
C ALA A 386 -5.19 -12.46 -7.16
N LEU A 387 -5.51 -12.13 -5.90
CA LEU A 387 -4.80 -12.67 -4.72
C LEU A 387 -4.92 -14.20 -4.58
N ALA A 388 -5.94 -14.84 -5.16
CA ALA A 388 -6.00 -16.30 -5.25
C ALA A 388 -4.88 -16.90 -6.11
N LEU A 389 -4.33 -16.13 -7.05
CA LEU A 389 -3.21 -16.53 -7.92
C LEU A 389 -1.84 -16.29 -7.30
N LYS A 390 -1.76 -15.90 -6.02
CA LYS A 390 -0.50 -15.55 -5.34
C LYS A 390 0.51 -16.70 -5.27
N ASP A 391 0.04 -17.94 -5.36
CA ASP A 391 0.85 -19.17 -5.33
C ASP A 391 0.82 -19.90 -6.68
N TRP A 392 0.37 -19.22 -7.75
CA TRP A 392 0.36 -19.75 -9.12
C TRP A 392 1.60 -19.31 -9.90
N GLY A 393 2.16 -20.23 -10.71
CA GLY A 393 3.26 -19.94 -11.63
C GLY A 393 4.49 -19.34 -10.92
N PRO A 394 4.88 -18.08 -11.19
CA PRO A 394 5.97 -17.39 -10.49
C PRO A 394 5.81 -17.36 -8.96
N GLY A 395 4.56 -17.43 -8.45
CA GLY A 395 4.25 -17.46 -7.03
C GLY A 395 4.74 -18.72 -6.29
N GLN A 396 5.14 -19.78 -7.00
CA GLN A 396 5.71 -21.00 -6.41
C GLN A 396 7.22 -20.90 -6.17
N GLY A 397 7.82 -19.79 -6.60
CA GLY A 397 9.21 -19.45 -6.31
C GLY A 397 10.20 -19.96 -7.33
N TRP A 398 11.45 -19.50 -7.18
CA TRP A 398 12.52 -19.71 -8.16
C TRP A 398 12.79 -21.19 -8.46
N LYS A 399 12.78 -22.05 -7.42
CA LYS A 399 13.04 -23.50 -7.57
C LYS A 399 12.03 -24.19 -8.49
N TYR A 400 10.75 -23.82 -8.38
CA TYR A 400 9.70 -24.36 -9.23
C TYR A 400 9.85 -23.91 -10.70
N CYS A 401 10.13 -22.62 -10.91
CA CYS A 401 10.33 -22.09 -12.27
C CYS A 401 11.54 -22.72 -12.96
N LEU A 402 12.64 -22.92 -12.24
CA LEU A 402 13.82 -23.60 -12.78
C LEU A 402 13.53 -25.06 -13.14
N ALA A 403 12.86 -25.81 -12.26
CA ALA A 403 12.50 -27.21 -12.52
C ALA A 403 11.61 -27.36 -13.77
N ARG A 404 10.73 -26.39 -14.04
CA ARG A 404 9.88 -26.40 -15.24
C ARG A 404 10.65 -26.06 -16.52
N LEU A 405 11.69 -25.23 -16.43
CA LEU A 405 12.56 -24.91 -17.57
C LEU A 405 13.48 -26.07 -17.94
N THR A 406 13.97 -26.83 -16.96
CA THR A 406 14.80 -28.02 -17.21
C THR A 406 13.99 -29.15 -17.83
N MET A 407 12.79 -29.46 -17.31
CA MET A 407 11.89 -30.46 -17.90
C MET A 407 11.49 -30.14 -19.35
N LYS A 408 11.36 -28.85 -19.69
CA LYS A 408 11.07 -28.43 -21.07
C LYS A 408 12.27 -28.58 -22.01
N LYS A 409 13.50 -28.57 -21.49
CA LYS A 409 14.73 -28.80 -22.28
C LYS A 409 15.00 -30.28 -22.53
N GLU A 410 14.57 -31.16 -21.63
CA GLU A 410 14.76 -32.62 -21.75
C GLU A 410 13.68 -33.31 -22.59
N GLY A 411 12.58 -32.62 -22.89
CA GLY A 411 11.48 -33.11 -23.75
C GLY A 411 11.47 -32.54 -25.18
N VAL A 412 12.61 -32.03 -25.68
CA VAL A 412 12.82 -31.58 -27.07
C VAL A 412 13.87 -32.45 -27.74
#